data_AF-A0A2H0TQ04-F1
#
_entry.id   AF-A0A2H0TQ04-F1
#
_cell.length_a   1.000
_cell.length_b   1.000
_cell.length_c   1.000
_cell.angle_alpha   90.00
_cell.angle_beta   90.00
_cell.angle_gamma   90.00
#
_symmetry.space_group_name_H-M   'P 1'
#
loop_
_entity.id
_entity.type
_entity.pdbx_description
1 polymer ?
#
loop_
_entity_poly.entity_id
_entity_poly.type
_entity_poly.pdbx_seq_one_letter_code
_entity_poly.pdbx_strand_id
1 'polypeptide(L)'
;IMRVMPIGDITLFLSIIVYTNILLGVFNLIPIPPLDGSKLLFALLPPSATNVRVALERYGIWILFAIIFLFPGVYRALVLPAMEMLYALFTGGVGGLF
;
A
#
# COMPACT_ATOMS: atom_id res chain seq x y z
N ILE A 1 -17.80 -15.18 31.81
CA ILE A 1 -17.42 -13.93 31.08
C ILE A 1 -16.54 -14.21 29.85
N MET A 2 -15.99 -15.43 29.64
CA MET A 2 -15.46 -15.83 28.33
C MET A 2 -16.52 -16.57 27.52
N ARG A 3 -17.29 -15.85 26.70
CA ARG A 3 -18.02 -16.46 25.59
C ARG A 3 -16.98 -16.74 24.51
N VAL A 4 -16.71 -18.03 24.26
CA VAL A 4 -15.89 -18.46 23.12
C VAL A 4 -16.51 -17.83 21.88
N MET A 5 -15.80 -16.90 21.26
CA MET A 5 -16.27 -16.29 20.02
C MET A 5 -16.38 -17.39 18.96
N PRO A 6 -17.46 -17.40 18.15
CA PRO A 6 -17.54 -18.20 16.94
C PRO A 6 -16.22 -18.14 16.15
N ILE A 7 -15.76 -19.28 15.64
CA ILE A 7 -14.51 -19.37 14.85
C ILE A 7 -14.54 -18.39 13.66
N GLY A 8 -15.74 -18.06 13.15
CA GLY A 8 -15.96 -17.03 12.13
C GLY A 8 -15.51 -15.62 12.54
N ASP A 9 -15.69 -15.24 13.80
CA ASP A 9 -15.35 -13.90 14.28
C ASP A 9 -13.82 -13.74 14.43
N ILE A 10 -13.13 -14.80 14.85
CA ILE A 10 -11.67 -14.83 14.99
C ILE A 10 -11.01 -14.82 13.60
N THR A 11 -11.53 -15.60 12.66
CA THR A 11 -11.01 -15.63 11.28
C THR A 11 -11.17 -14.28 10.59
N LEU A 12 -12.35 -13.65 10.71
CA LEU A 12 -12.57 -12.29 10.18
C LEU A 12 -11.59 -11.27 10.79
N PHE A 13 -11.41 -11.31 12.11
CA PHE A 13 -10.49 -10.41 12.81
C PHE A 13 -9.04 -10.55 12.31
N LEU A 14 -8.55 -11.79 12.18
CA LEU A 14 -7.22 -12.06 11.66
C LEU A 14 -7.10 -11.65 10.18
N SER A 15 -8.12 -11.90 9.37
CA SER A 15 -8.15 -11.47 7.96
C SER A 15 -8.06 -9.95 7.81
N ILE A 16 -8.73 -9.18 8.68
CA ILE A 16 -8.64 -7.70 8.68
C ILE A 16 -7.22 -7.25 9.05
N ILE A 17 -6.58 -7.90 10.03
CA ILE A 17 -5.19 -7.60 10.41
C ILE A 17 -4.25 -7.82 9.23
N VAL A 18 -4.33 -8.99 8.58
CA VAL A 18 -3.49 -9.32 7.42
C VAL A 18 -3.74 -8.32 6.29
N TYR A 19 -5.01 -8.08 5.94
CA TYR A 19 -5.37 -7.14 4.88
C TYR A 19 -4.83 -5.73 5.15
N THR A 20 -4.99 -5.22 6.38
CA THR A 20 -4.54 -3.87 6.75
C THR A 20 -3.02 -3.73 6.69
N ASN A 21 -2.27 -4.74 7.16
CA ASN A 21 -0.80 -4.70 7.10
C ASN A 21 -0.29 -4.77 5.66
N ILE A 22 -0.92 -5.60 4.81
CA ILE A 22 -0.58 -5.67 3.38
C ILE A 22 -0.91 -4.33 2.72
N LEU A 23 -2.07 -3.73 3.02
CA LEU A 23 -2.45 -2.42 2.49
C LEU A 23 -1.44 -1.34 2.87
N LEU A 24 -1.06 -1.27 4.14
CA LEU A 24 -0.04 -0.33 4.61
C LEU A 24 1.32 -0.61 3.95
N GLY A 25 1.71 -1.87 3.80
CA GLY A 25 2.96 -2.27 3.16
C GLY A 25 3.01 -1.88 1.68
N VAL A 26 2.01 -2.28 0.90
CA VAL A 26 1.89 -1.94 -0.53
C VAL A 26 1.80 -0.43 -0.73
N PHE A 27 1.03 0.27 0.10
CA PHE A 27 0.94 1.72 0.04
C PHE A 27 2.31 2.36 0.28
N ASN A 28 3.08 1.90 1.27
CA ASN A 28 4.41 2.41 1.56
C ASN A 28 5.45 2.09 0.48
N LEU A 29 5.20 1.14 -0.42
CA LEU A 29 6.10 0.84 -1.55
C LEU A 29 5.92 1.80 -2.74
N ILE A 30 4.88 2.63 -2.76
CA ILE A 30 4.68 3.63 -3.81
C ILE A 30 5.85 4.63 -3.77
N PRO A 31 6.56 4.88 -4.88
CA PRO A 31 7.80 5.68 -4.90
C PRO A 31 7.52 7.20 -4.90
N ILE A 32 6.75 7.68 -3.92
CA ILE A 32 6.31 9.09 -3.81
C ILE A 32 6.43 9.55 -2.36
N PRO A 33 7.16 10.64 -2.04
CA PRO A 33 7.25 11.14 -0.68
C PRO A 33 5.85 11.51 -0.12
N PRO A 34 5.56 11.28 1.17
CA PRO A 34 6.48 10.86 2.24
C PRO A 34 6.63 9.34 2.42
N LEU A 35 6.14 8.52 1.48
CA LEU A 35 6.11 7.07 1.59
C LEU A 35 7.51 6.46 1.53
N ASP A 36 7.71 5.33 2.20
CA ASP A 36 9.05 4.72 2.33
C ASP A 36 9.67 4.32 0.98
N GLY A 37 8.86 3.96 -0.01
CA GLY A 37 9.29 3.64 -1.38
C GLY A 37 10.01 4.81 -2.06
N SER A 38 9.76 6.06 -1.63
CA SER A 38 10.50 7.21 -2.15
C SER A 38 11.97 7.18 -1.74
N LYS A 39 12.32 6.60 -0.59
CA LYS A 39 13.70 6.45 -0.14
C LYS A 39 14.46 5.48 -1.05
N LEU A 40 13.80 4.39 -1.46
CA LEU A 40 14.35 3.45 -2.44
C LEU A 40 14.53 4.14 -3.79
N LEU A 41 13.54 4.90 -4.26
CA LEU A 41 13.65 5.70 -5.48
C LEU A 41 14.86 6.65 -5.41
N PHE A 42 15.04 7.37 -4.30
CA PHE A 42 16.15 8.31 -4.10
C PHE A 42 17.51 7.63 -4.02
N ALA A 43 17.59 6.39 -3.51
CA ALA A 43 18.81 5.60 -3.52
C ALA A 43 19.22 5.14 -4.93
N LEU A 44 18.24 4.95 -5.82
CA LEU A 44 18.45 4.53 -7.22
C LEU A 44 18.67 5.71 -8.17
N LEU A 45 18.33 6.93 -7.76
CA LEU A 45 18.48 8.13 -8.60
C LEU A 45 19.97 8.52 -8.76
N PRO A 46 20.42 8.80 -9.99
CA PRO A 46 21.78 9.29 -10.22
C PRO A 46 21.96 10.71 -9.64
N PRO A 47 23.19 11.12 -9.30
CA PRO A 47 23.47 12.46 -8.75
C PRO A 47 22.98 13.62 -9.63
N SER A 48 22.95 13.43 -10.96
CA SER A 48 22.44 14.42 -11.93
C SER A 48 20.95 14.72 -11.77
N ALA A 49 20.18 13.83 -11.14
CA ALA A 49 18.74 13.96 -10.96
C ALA A 49 18.35 14.67 -9.65
N THR A 50 19.25 15.46 -9.06
CA THR A 50 18.99 16.21 -7.81
C THR A 50 17.75 17.10 -7.92
N ASN A 51 17.53 17.74 -9.07
CA ASN A 51 16.32 18.56 -9.31
C ASN A 51 15.02 17.74 -9.21
N VAL A 52 15.05 16.48 -9.66
CA VAL A 52 13.89 15.57 -9.57
C VAL A 52 13.60 15.24 -8.12
N ARG A 53 14.64 14.92 -7.33
CA ARG A 53 14.50 14.66 -5.91
C ARG A 53 13.88 15.86 -5.17
N VAL A 54 14.41 17.07 -5.38
CA VAL A 54 13.89 18.29 -4.75
C VAL A 54 12.43 18.54 -5.14
N ALA A 55 12.07 18.35 -6.41
CA ALA A 55 10.69 18.50 -6.87
C ALA A 55 9.76 17.46 -6.20
N LEU A 56 10.18 16.19 -6.12
CA LEU A 56 9.40 15.13 -5.47
C LEU A 56 9.27 15.34 -3.96
N GLU A 57 10.31 15.82 -3.28
CA GLU A 57 10.22 16.16 -1.85
C GLU A 57 9.25 17.32 -1.60
N ARG A 58 9.24 18.34 -2.49
CA ARG A 58 8.35 19.50 -2.35
C ARG A 58 6.89 19.20 -2.71
N TYR A 59 6.66 18.45 -3.78
CA TYR A 59 5.32 18.22 -4.34
C TYR A 59 4.76 16.82 -4.06
N GLY A 60 5.53 15.90 -3.46
CA GLY A 60 5.19 14.50 -3.29
C GLY A 60 3.84 14.27 -2.62
N ILE A 61 3.56 14.98 -1.52
CA ILE A 61 2.28 14.85 -0.82
C ILE A 61 1.08 15.27 -1.69
N TRP A 62 1.26 16.31 -2.52
CA TRP A 62 0.22 16.79 -3.42
C TRP A 62 0.01 15.82 -4.59
N ILE A 63 1.10 15.25 -5.12
CA ILE A 63 1.03 14.20 -6.15
C ILE A 63 0.31 12.98 -5.59
N LEU A 64 0.62 12.57 -4.35
CA LEU A 64 -0.01 11.43 -3.69
C LEU A 64 -1.52 11.66 -3.54
N PHE A 65 -1.94 12.83 -3.04
CA PHE A 65 -3.36 13.17 -2.95
C PHE A 65 -4.03 13.23 -4.33
N ALA A 66 -3.38 13.80 -5.33
CA ALA A 66 -3.92 13.80 -6.69
C ALA A 66 -4.16 12.37 -7.19
N ILE A 67 -3.21 11.45 -6.98
CA ILE A 67 -3.35 10.05 -7.40
C ILE A 67 -4.52 9.37 -6.67
N ILE A 68 -4.66 9.58 -5.36
CA ILE A 68 -5.70 8.93 -4.55
C ILE A 68 -7.09 9.48 -4.88
N PHE A 69 -7.25 10.81 -4.95
CA PHE A 69 -8.56 11.46 -5.03
C PHE A 69 -8.99 11.80 -6.46
N LEU A 70 -8.07 12.23 -7.32
CA LEU A 70 -8.38 12.65 -8.69
C LEU A 70 -8.21 11.50 -9.69
N PHE A 71 -7.34 10.54 -9.40
CA PHE A 71 -7.05 9.41 -10.30
C PHE A 71 -7.23 8.04 -9.62
N PRO A 72 -8.41 7.74 -9.05
CA PRO A 72 -8.65 6.50 -8.29
C PRO A 72 -8.43 5.24 -9.14
N GLY A 73 -8.62 5.31 -10.47
CA GLY A 73 -8.32 4.21 -11.38
C GLY A 73 -6.83 3.87 -11.44
N VAL A 74 -5.95 4.88 -11.43
CA VAL A 74 -4.50 4.69 -11.41
C VAL A 74 -4.07 4.11 -10.07
N TYR A 75 -4.57 4.68 -8.96
CA TYR A 75 -4.32 4.13 -7.63
C TYR A 75 -4.71 2.65 -7.55
N ARG A 76 -5.92 2.30 -8.00
CA ARG A 76 -6.41 0.91 -8.01
C ARG A 76 -5.54 0.00 -8.87
N ALA A 77 -5.19 0.43 -10.08
CA ALA A 77 -4.35 -0.36 -10.98
C ALA A 77 -2.94 -0.62 -10.41
N LEU A 78 -2.40 0.31 -9.62
CA LEU A 78 -1.09 0.15 -8.97
C LEU A 78 -1.17 -0.71 -7.71
N VAL A 79 -2.18 -0.50 -6.86
CA VAL A 79 -2.26 -1.10 -5.52
C VAL A 79 -2.93 -2.47 -5.53
N LEU A 80 -4.04 -2.65 -6.26
CA LEU A 80 -4.85 -3.87 -6.18
C LEU A 80 -4.10 -5.14 -6.60
N PRO A 81 -3.33 -5.18 -7.71
CA PRO A 81 -2.65 -6.41 -8.11
C PRO A 81 -1.64 -6.88 -7.06
N ALA A 82 -0.91 -5.95 -6.45
CA ALA A 82 0.03 -6.25 -5.38
C ALA A 82 -0.70 -6.70 -4.10
N MET A 83 -1.80 -6.04 -3.76
CA MET A 83 -2.67 -6.42 -2.64
C MET A 83 -3.20 -7.84 -2.78
N GLU A 84 -3.83 -8.16 -3.91
CA GLU A 84 -4.44 -9.46 -4.18
C GLU A 84 -3.41 -10.57 -4.18
N MET A 85 -2.26 -10.35 -4.83
CA MET A 85 -1.17 -11.31 -4.88
C MET A 85 -0.62 -11.60 -3.48
N LEU A 86 -0.31 -10.57 -2.70
CA LEU A 86 0.22 -10.74 -1.36
C LEU A 86 -0.83 -11.34 -0.42
N TYR A 87 -2.07 -10.87 -0.47
CA TYR A 87 -3.14 -11.40 0.37
C TYR A 87 -3.39 -12.88 0.08
N ALA A 88 -3.42 -13.28 -1.18
CA ALA A 88 -3.53 -14.68 -1.58
C ALA A 88 -2.34 -15.51 -1.11
N LEU A 89 -1.12 -14.96 -1.19
CA LEU A 89 0.08 -15.62 -0.68
C LEU A 89 0.03 -15.85 0.84
N PHE A 90 -0.41 -14.85 1.61
CA PHE A 90 -0.43 -14.93 3.07
C PHE A 90 -1.61 -15.75 3.63
N THR A 91 -2.76 -15.75 2.95
CA THR A 91 -3.98 -16.41 3.45
C THR A 91 -4.32 -17.72 2.73
N GLY A 92 -3.71 -17.97 1.57
CA GLY A 92 -4.05 -19.12 0.70
C GLY A 92 -5.41 -19.02 0.01
N GLY A 93 -6.15 -17.92 0.22
CA GLY A 93 -7.46 -17.68 -0.39
C GLY A 93 -7.40 -16.69 -1.55
N VAL A 94 -8.25 -16.86 -2.56
CA VAL A 94 -8.43 -15.84 -3.61
C VAL A 94 -9.10 -14.63 -2.95
N GLY A 95 -8.44 -13.47 -3.00
CA GLY A 95 -8.84 -12.23 -2.32
C GLY A 95 -10.14 -11.63 -2.86
N GLY A 96 -11.26 -12.30 -2.66
CA GLY A 96 -12.59 -11.89 -3.11
C GLY A 96 -13.57 -11.58 -1.97
N LEU A 97 -13.08 -11.28 -0.76
CA LEU A 97 -13.92 -10.98 0.40
C LEU A 97 -13.99 -9.48 0.76
N PHE A 98 -13.32 -8.61 -0.01
CA PHE A 98 -13.42 -7.15 0.09
C PHE A 98 -13.30 -6.51 -1.30
#